data_AF-I7LJV9-F1
#
_entry.id   AF-I7LJV9-F1
#
_cell.length_a   1.000
_cell.length_b   1.000
_cell.length_c   1.000
_cell.angle_alpha   90.00
_cell.angle_beta   90.00
_cell.angle_gamma   90.00
#
_symmetry.space_group_name_H-M   'P 1'
#
loop_
_entity.id
_entity.type
_entity.pdbx_description
1 polymer ?
#
loop_
_entity_poly.entity_id
_entity_poly.type
_entity_poly.pdbx_seq_one_letter_code
_entity_poly.pdbx_strand_id
1 'polypeptide(L)'
;MEEIDPESLAEVAYGIFEIFLDRELGAHGPYLFEHVEQGTDFEADVREIFGRFREDYPALAEALLLRFGEIDTIYAEILAGEGILPSKTTRMYWIVQDEPGPAARGLDDEQVGKWLIFVPRGEVDEAWRKIRDETARGMLGISAKVSTAKPNPDSRDERAVIYVYTRDWADEADVMRVRERLRDLGFVERLGYKRNIETYRGEYSEEGKKVTYYSA
;
A
#
# COMPACT_ATOMS: atom_id res chain seq x y z
N MET A 1 18.25 -23.79 11.17
CA MET A 1 16.91 -23.23 11.01
C MET A 1 16.83 -22.17 12.08
N GLU A 2 17.07 -20.91 11.72
CA GLU A 2 16.95 -19.79 12.67
C GLU A 2 15.51 -19.77 13.16
N GLU A 3 15.34 -19.78 14.49
CA GLU A 3 14.06 -19.61 15.14
C GLU A 3 13.57 -18.21 14.76
N ILE A 4 12.46 -18.12 14.02
CA ILE A 4 11.87 -16.84 13.66
C ILE A 4 11.39 -16.20 14.95
N ASP A 5 11.91 -15.01 15.25
CA ASP A 5 11.50 -14.24 16.41
C ASP A 5 9.96 -14.06 16.40
N PRO A 6 9.23 -14.47 17.45
CA PRO A 6 7.78 -14.40 17.49
C PRO A 6 7.21 -12.99 17.21
N GLU A 7 7.94 -11.94 17.59
CA GLU A 7 7.55 -10.55 17.31
C GLU A 7 7.65 -10.25 15.80
N SER A 8 8.76 -10.64 15.16
CA SER A 8 8.89 -10.55 13.69
C SER A 8 7.82 -11.36 12.93
N LEU A 9 7.43 -12.53 13.45
CA LEU A 9 6.39 -13.35 12.83
C LEU A 9 5.02 -12.69 12.93
N ALA A 10 4.69 -12.06 14.05
CA ALA A 10 3.44 -11.33 14.23
C ALA A 10 3.34 -10.09 13.32
N GLU A 11 4.44 -9.37 13.10
CA GLU A 11 4.46 -8.24 12.15
C GLU A 11 4.20 -8.72 10.71
N VAL A 12 4.86 -9.81 10.29
CA VAL A 12 4.63 -10.41 8.97
C VAL A 12 3.19 -10.93 8.86
N ALA A 13 2.70 -11.60 9.89
CA ALA A 13 1.34 -12.12 9.93
C ALA A 13 0.30 -11.00 9.81
N TYR A 14 0.52 -9.84 10.44
CA TYR A 14 -0.38 -8.69 10.34
C TYR A 14 -0.49 -8.20 8.90
N GLY A 15 0.65 -8.03 8.22
CA GLY A 15 0.64 -7.58 6.82
C GLY A 15 -0.01 -8.57 5.87
N ILE A 16 0.20 -9.88 6.07
CA ILE A 16 -0.44 -10.91 5.26
C ILE A 16 -1.95 -10.94 5.53
N PHE A 17 -2.37 -10.81 6.79
CA PHE A 17 -3.78 -10.81 7.14
C PHE A 17 -4.51 -9.58 6.61
N GLU A 18 -3.92 -8.38 6.66
CA GLU A 18 -4.52 -7.16 6.11
C GLU A 18 -4.76 -7.26 4.60
N ILE A 19 -3.77 -7.76 3.84
CA ILE A 19 -3.93 -8.05 2.40
C ILE A 19 -5.03 -9.09 2.16
N PHE A 20 -5.07 -10.14 2.98
CA PHE A 20 -6.10 -11.18 2.89
C PHE A 20 -7.49 -10.61 3.16
N LEU A 21 -7.62 -9.78 4.20
CA LEU A 21 -8.87 -9.15 4.62
C LEU A 21 -9.41 -8.21 3.54
N ASP A 22 -8.59 -7.28 3.05
CA ASP A 22 -9.02 -6.34 2.01
C ASP A 22 -9.45 -7.07 0.73
N ARG A 23 -8.72 -8.12 0.33
CA ARG A 23 -9.08 -8.94 -0.83
C ARG A 23 -10.42 -9.66 -0.65
N GLU A 24 -10.64 -10.30 0.51
CA GLU A 24 -11.88 -11.06 0.76
C GLU A 24 -13.10 -10.14 0.89
N LEU A 25 -12.94 -8.95 1.47
CA LEU A 25 -14.01 -7.93 1.51
C LEU A 25 -14.31 -7.40 0.10
N GLY A 26 -13.27 -6.99 -0.64
CA GLY A 26 -13.42 -6.41 -1.98
C GLY A 26 -13.91 -7.40 -3.05
N ALA A 27 -13.76 -8.71 -2.85
CA ALA A 27 -14.25 -9.72 -3.80
C ALA A 27 -15.79 -9.73 -3.93
N HIS A 28 -16.51 -9.28 -2.89
CA HIS A 28 -17.96 -9.37 -2.80
C HIS A 28 -18.64 -8.09 -2.30
N GLY A 29 -17.88 -7.00 -2.13
CA GLY A 29 -18.39 -5.79 -1.50
C GLY A 29 -17.46 -4.59 -1.64
N PRO A 30 -17.64 -3.58 -0.78
CA PRO A 30 -16.74 -2.43 -0.67
C PRO A 30 -15.32 -2.83 -0.26
N TYR A 31 -14.34 -1.97 -0.56
CA TYR A 31 -12.98 -2.10 -0.04
C TYR A 31 -12.95 -1.87 1.48
N LEU A 32 -11.91 -2.36 2.16
CA LEU A 32 -11.77 -2.20 3.62
C LEU A 32 -11.87 -0.73 4.06
N PHE A 33 -11.23 0.18 3.31
CA PHE A 33 -11.28 1.61 3.62
C PHE A 33 -12.69 2.20 3.50
N GLU A 34 -13.51 1.71 2.58
CA GLU A 34 -14.87 2.19 2.37
C GLU A 34 -15.76 1.83 3.56
N HIS A 35 -15.61 0.63 4.11
CA HIS A 35 -16.32 0.23 5.32
C HIS A 35 -16.02 1.17 6.50
N VAL A 36 -14.73 1.45 6.74
CA VAL A 36 -14.29 2.34 7.83
C VAL A 36 -14.80 3.77 7.62
N GLU A 37 -14.64 4.32 6.42
CA GLU A 37 -15.03 5.71 6.12
C GLU A 37 -16.56 5.91 6.12
N GLN A 38 -17.34 4.88 5.79
CA GLN A 38 -18.80 4.91 5.85
C GLN A 38 -19.35 4.65 7.25
N GLY A 39 -18.51 4.18 8.19
CA GLY A 39 -18.95 3.73 9.52
C GLY A 39 -19.87 2.50 9.45
N THR A 40 -19.70 1.68 8.41
CA THR A 40 -20.39 0.40 8.28
C THR A 40 -19.80 -0.57 9.30
N ASP A 41 -20.64 -1.32 10.00
CA ASP A 41 -20.16 -2.41 10.87
C ASP A 41 -19.92 -3.67 10.03
N PHE A 42 -18.69 -4.21 10.11
CA PHE A 42 -18.23 -5.39 9.39
C PHE A 42 -17.47 -6.35 10.33
N GLU A 43 -17.71 -6.26 11.65
CA GLU A 43 -17.05 -7.11 12.64
C GLU A 43 -17.28 -8.60 12.36
N ALA A 44 -18.51 -8.96 11.98
CA ALA A 44 -18.88 -10.34 11.65
C ALA A 44 -18.06 -10.86 10.45
N ASP A 45 -17.87 -10.03 9.42
CA ASP A 45 -17.08 -10.38 8.25
C ASP A 45 -15.60 -10.58 8.62
N VAL A 46 -15.03 -9.70 9.47
CA VAL A 46 -13.65 -9.84 9.96
C VAL A 46 -13.46 -11.17 10.70
N ARG A 47 -14.40 -11.55 11.57
CA ARG A 47 -14.33 -12.82 12.31
C ARG A 47 -14.41 -14.02 11.37
N GLU A 48 -15.30 -13.98 10.37
CA GLU A 48 -15.45 -15.05 9.39
C GLU A 48 -14.19 -15.19 8.52
N ILE A 49 -13.68 -14.08 8.00
CA ILE A 49 -12.48 -14.02 7.17
C ILE A 49 -11.26 -14.48 7.98
N PHE A 50 -11.12 -14.07 9.23
CA PHE A 50 -10.06 -14.57 10.11
C PHE A 50 -10.18 -16.07 10.39
N GLY A 51 -11.41 -16.60 10.46
CA GLY A 51 -11.67 -18.04 10.52
C GLY A 51 -11.05 -18.78 9.33
N ARG A 52 -11.28 -18.30 8.10
CA ARG A 52 -10.67 -18.83 6.87
C ARG A 52 -9.14 -18.66 6.87
N PHE A 53 -8.66 -17.48 7.26
CA PHE A 53 -7.22 -17.20 7.37
C PHE A 53 -6.51 -18.19 8.31
N ARG A 54 -7.15 -18.57 9.42
CA ARG A 54 -6.62 -19.56 10.36
C ARG A 54 -6.57 -20.98 9.79
N GLU A 55 -7.50 -21.34 8.90
CA GLU A 55 -7.46 -22.63 8.20
C GLU A 55 -6.30 -22.67 7.19
N ASP A 56 -6.11 -21.60 6.42
CA ASP A 56 -5.06 -21.51 5.40
C ASP A 56 -3.66 -21.27 5.98
N TYR A 57 -3.56 -20.50 7.06
CA TYR A 57 -2.31 -20.02 7.66
C TYR A 57 -2.30 -20.15 9.20
N PRO A 58 -2.41 -21.36 9.75
CA PRO A 58 -2.58 -21.57 11.19
C PRO A 58 -1.47 -20.94 12.06
N ALA A 59 -0.21 -21.04 11.63
CA ALA A 59 0.92 -20.46 12.36
C ALA A 59 0.90 -18.91 12.38
N LEU A 60 0.44 -18.27 11.30
CA LEU A 60 0.32 -16.82 11.24
C LEU A 60 -0.86 -16.33 12.10
N ALA A 61 -1.98 -17.05 12.04
CA ALA A 61 -3.14 -16.75 12.88
C ALA A 61 -2.82 -16.91 14.37
N GLU A 62 -2.05 -17.94 14.77
CA GLU A 62 -1.59 -18.11 16.15
C GLU A 62 -0.69 -16.95 16.58
N ALA A 63 0.26 -16.51 15.74
CA ALA A 63 1.11 -15.37 16.03
C ALA A 63 0.31 -14.08 16.25
N LEU A 64 -0.75 -13.86 15.46
CA LEU A 64 -1.66 -12.73 15.65
C LEU A 64 -2.40 -12.81 16.99
N LEU A 65 -2.97 -13.95 17.33
CA LEU A 65 -3.69 -14.13 18.59
C LEU A 65 -2.76 -13.99 19.81
N LEU A 66 -1.53 -14.50 19.72
CA LEU A 66 -0.53 -14.31 20.77
C LEU A 66 -0.20 -12.83 20.99
N ARG A 67 -0.17 -12.03 19.91
CA ARG A 67 0.20 -10.61 19.97
C ARG A 67 -0.94 -9.67 20.36
N PHE A 68 -2.16 -9.95 19.89
CA PHE A 68 -3.33 -9.07 19.97
C PHE A 68 -4.44 -9.62 20.88
N GLY A 69 -4.33 -10.88 21.31
CA GLY A 69 -5.32 -11.59 22.14
C GLY A 69 -6.47 -12.13 21.30
N GLU A 70 -7.32 -11.22 20.83
CA GLU A 70 -8.53 -11.51 20.06
C GLU A 70 -8.51 -10.73 18.74
N ILE A 71 -9.23 -11.24 17.74
CA ILE A 71 -9.34 -10.57 16.44
C ILE A 71 -10.02 -9.19 16.55
N ASP A 72 -10.89 -9.02 17.55
CA ASP A 72 -11.61 -7.78 17.83
C ASP A 72 -10.67 -6.61 18.14
N THR A 73 -9.49 -6.90 18.71
CA THR A 73 -8.44 -5.90 18.92
C THR A 73 -7.94 -5.35 17.59
N ILE A 74 -7.69 -6.23 16.61
CA ILE A 74 -7.26 -5.82 15.26
C ILE A 74 -8.39 -5.04 14.57
N TYR A 75 -9.63 -5.48 14.69
CA TYR A 75 -10.78 -4.74 14.17
C TYR A 75 -10.86 -3.32 14.75
N ALA A 76 -10.70 -3.17 16.07
CA ALA A 76 -10.67 -1.86 16.71
C ALA A 76 -9.50 -0.97 16.23
N GLU A 77 -8.32 -1.55 16.01
CA GLU A 77 -7.17 -0.82 15.42
C GLU A 77 -7.48 -0.36 13.98
N ILE A 78 -8.12 -1.20 13.16
CA ILE A 78 -8.57 -0.85 11.80
C ILE A 78 -9.58 0.30 11.83
N LEU A 79 -10.58 0.24 12.72
CA LEU A 79 -11.54 1.33 12.90
C LEU A 79 -10.88 2.64 13.36
N ALA A 80 -9.76 2.55 14.08
CA ALA A 80 -8.95 3.71 14.47
C ALA A 80 -8.03 4.24 13.34
N GLY A 81 -7.99 3.56 12.20
CA GLY A 81 -7.28 3.97 10.98
C GLY A 81 -6.01 3.18 10.67
N GLU A 82 -5.68 2.11 11.42
CA GLU A 82 -4.55 1.23 11.08
C GLU A 82 -4.83 0.51 9.73
N GLY A 83 -3.85 0.53 8.83
CA GLY A 83 -4.01 0.05 7.45
C GLY A 83 -4.76 1.02 6.52
N ILE A 84 -5.47 2.02 7.04
CA ILE A 84 -6.29 2.93 6.23
C ILE A 84 -5.67 4.32 6.08
N LEU A 85 -5.25 4.90 7.20
CA LEU A 85 -4.70 6.26 7.28
C LEU A 85 -3.19 6.19 7.50
N PRO A 86 -2.36 6.64 6.55
CA PRO A 86 -0.90 6.57 6.68
C PRO A 86 -0.37 7.18 7.98
N SER A 87 -1.00 8.26 8.49
CA SER A 87 -0.62 8.90 9.74
C SER A 87 -0.94 8.08 11.01
N LYS A 88 -1.87 7.12 10.90
CA LYS A 88 -2.29 6.23 12.00
C LYS A 88 -1.69 4.84 11.92
N THR A 89 -1.27 4.43 10.73
CA THR A 89 -0.68 3.12 10.49
C THR A 89 0.74 3.03 11.05
N THR A 90 0.94 2.16 12.03
CA THR A 90 2.21 1.96 12.75
C THR A 90 2.72 0.52 12.70
N ARG A 91 1.88 -0.44 12.28
CA ARG A 91 2.25 -1.86 12.21
C ARG A 91 3.04 -2.18 10.95
N MET A 92 2.73 -1.51 9.85
CA MET A 92 3.27 -1.76 8.52
C MET A 92 3.93 -0.51 7.93
N TYR A 93 4.94 -0.69 7.09
CA TYR A 93 5.66 0.41 6.42
C TYR A 93 4.90 1.02 5.24
N TRP A 94 3.99 0.24 4.65
CA TRP A 94 3.29 0.59 3.43
C TRP A 94 1.82 0.23 3.56
N ILE A 95 0.94 1.12 3.11
CA ILE A 95 -0.43 0.78 2.73
C ILE A 95 -0.43 0.64 1.21
N VAL A 96 -1.16 -0.34 0.68
CA VAL A 96 -1.25 -0.65 -0.75
C VAL A 96 -2.70 -0.56 -1.20
N GLN A 97 -2.92 -0.03 -2.40
CA GLN A 97 -4.19 -0.12 -3.11
C GLN A 97 -3.91 -0.54 -4.54
N ASP A 98 -4.46 -1.67 -4.95
CA ASP A 98 -4.36 -2.13 -6.33
C ASP A 98 -5.55 -1.64 -7.17
N GLU A 99 -5.38 -1.64 -8.50
CA GLU A 99 -6.48 -1.42 -9.43
C GLU A 99 -7.56 -2.52 -9.27
N PRO A 100 -8.84 -2.26 -9.64
CA PRO A 100 -9.89 -3.27 -9.59
C PRO A 100 -9.60 -4.48 -10.48
N GLY A 101 -10.06 -5.63 -10.01
CA GLY A 101 -10.01 -6.89 -10.75
C GLY A 101 -8.77 -7.72 -10.44
N PRO A 102 -8.66 -8.93 -11.03
CA PRO A 102 -7.54 -9.80 -10.78
C PRO A 102 -6.26 -9.15 -11.33
N ALA A 103 -5.20 -9.14 -10.51
CA ALA A 103 -3.87 -8.72 -10.95
C ALA A 103 -3.52 -9.42 -12.28
N ALA A 104 -3.09 -8.63 -13.27
CA ALA A 104 -2.72 -9.17 -14.57
C ALA A 104 -1.62 -10.22 -14.37
N ARG A 105 -1.90 -11.49 -14.71
CA ARG A 105 -0.89 -12.54 -14.63
C ARG A 105 0.24 -12.23 -15.61
N GLY A 106 1.48 -12.34 -15.15
CA GLY A 106 2.67 -12.15 -15.99
C GLY A 106 3.12 -10.71 -16.17
N LEU A 107 2.84 -9.82 -15.21
CA LEU A 107 3.52 -8.54 -15.13
C LEU A 107 5.03 -8.78 -15.02
N ASP A 108 5.77 -8.21 -15.97
CA ASP A 108 7.23 -8.16 -15.89
C ASP A 108 7.62 -6.99 -14.98
N ASP A 109 8.13 -7.32 -13.79
CA ASP A 109 8.60 -6.34 -12.80
C ASP A 109 9.66 -5.38 -13.38
N GLU A 110 10.39 -5.78 -14.43
CA GLU A 110 11.36 -4.91 -15.11
C GLU A 110 10.71 -3.87 -16.04
N GLN A 111 9.48 -4.13 -16.52
CA GLN A 111 8.69 -3.20 -17.32
C GLN A 111 7.85 -2.24 -16.47
N VAL A 112 7.59 -2.57 -15.22
CA VAL A 112 6.86 -1.66 -14.32
C VAL A 112 7.70 -0.42 -14.04
N GLY A 113 7.05 0.74 -13.94
CA GLY A 113 7.64 1.93 -13.36
C GLY A 113 6.68 2.64 -12.43
N LYS A 114 7.15 3.72 -11.81
CA LYS A 114 6.39 4.42 -10.78
C LYS A 114 6.69 5.92 -10.77
N TRP A 115 5.63 6.70 -10.58
CA TRP A 115 5.71 8.09 -10.14
C TRP A 115 5.98 8.13 -8.64
N LEU A 116 6.89 9.02 -8.22
CA LEU A 116 7.20 9.30 -6.81
C LEU A 116 6.63 10.67 -6.45
N ILE A 117 5.81 10.70 -5.41
CA ILE A 117 5.15 11.90 -4.89
C ILE A 117 5.56 12.03 -3.44
N PHE A 118 6.20 13.14 -3.09
CA PHE A 118 6.62 13.42 -1.71
C PHE A 118 5.70 14.47 -1.10
N VAL A 119 5.08 14.14 0.03
CA VAL A 119 4.08 15.01 0.68
C VAL A 119 4.45 15.26 2.14
N PRO A 120 4.19 16.47 2.68
CA PRO A 120 4.33 16.72 4.11
C PRO A 120 3.55 15.68 4.93
N ARG A 121 4.10 15.22 6.06
CA ARG A 121 3.43 14.22 6.91
C ARG A 121 2.05 14.66 7.41
N GLY A 122 1.81 15.97 7.56
CA GLY A 122 0.49 16.50 7.94
C GLY A 122 -0.57 16.42 6.84
N GLU A 123 -0.17 16.20 5.59
CA GLU A 123 -1.04 16.18 4.41
C GLU A 123 -1.18 14.77 3.81
N VAL A 124 -0.44 13.79 4.34
CA VAL A 124 -0.33 12.45 3.75
C VAL A 124 -1.67 11.71 3.68
N ASP A 125 -2.53 11.84 4.68
CA ASP A 125 -3.82 11.14 4.71
C ASP A 125 -4.74 11.63 3.60
N GLU A 126 -4.80 12.96 3.39
CA GLU A 126 -5.60 13.54 2.32
C GLU A 126 -5.02 13.18 0.94
N ALA A 127 -3.71 13.30 0.78
CA ALA A 127 -3.01 12.94 -0.45
C ALA A 127 -3.22 11.46 -0.80
N TRP A 128 -3.10 10.58 0.20
CA TRP A 128 -3.31 9.14 0.04
C TRP A 128 -4.73 8.84 -0.39
N ARG A 129 -5.74 9.37 0.30
CA ARG A 129 -7.16 9.17 -0.07
C ARG A 129 -7.42 9.53 -1.55
N LYS A 130 -6.92 10.67 -2.02
CA LYS A 130 -7.08 11.07 -3.45
C LYS A 130 -6.50 10.04 -4.42
N ILE A 131 -5.31 9.51 -4.11
CA ILE A 131 -4.61 8.53 -4.97
C ILE A 131 -5.22 7.13 -4.84
N ARG A 132 -5.51 6.68 -3.63
CA ARG A 132 -6.16 5.41 -3.32
C ARG A 132 -7.48 5.30 -4.04
N ASP A 133 -8.35 6.29 -3.90
CA ASP A 133 -9.69 6.27 -4.48
C ASP A 133 -9.67 6.20 -6.01
N GLU A 134 -8.75 6.92 -6.66
CA GLU A 134 -8.61 6.88 -8.12
C GLU A 134 -7.94 5.60 -8.61
N THR A 135 -7.04 5.01 -7.83
CA THR A 135 -6.48 3.69 -8.09
C THR A 135 -7.57 2.61 -7.98
N ALA A 136 -8.39 2.65 -6.92
CA ALA A 136 -9.54 1.77 -6.71
C ALA A 136 -10.66 1.96 -7.75
N ARG A 137 -10.63 3.02 -8.56
CA ARG A 137 -11.52 3.21 -9.71
C ARG A 137 -10.88 2.78 -11.05
N GLY A 138 -9.62 2.34 -11.03
CA GLY A 138 -8.85 2.03 -12.25
C GLY A 138 -8.48 3.25 -13.09
N MET A 139 -8.49 4.45 -12.49
CA MET A 139 -8.29 5.71 -13.21
C MET A 139 -6.84 6.22 -13.16
N LEU A 140 -6.03 5.76 -12.20
CA LEU A 140 -4.61 6.10 -12.11
C LEU A 140 -3.74 5.08 -12.84
N GLY A 141 -3.23 4.07 -12.14
CA GLY A 141 -2.35 3.04 -12.68
C GLY A 141 -2.70 1.68 -12.08
N ILE A 142 -1.75 0.75 -12.08
CA ILE A 142 -2.00 -0.65 -11.68
C ILE A 142 -2.01 -0.86 -10.17
N SER A 143 -1.33 0.02 -9.43
CA SER A 143 -1.20 -0.07 -7.98
C SER A 143 -0.67 1.26 -7.44
N ALA A 144 -0.98 1.56 -6.19
CA ALA A 144 -0.40 2.67 -5.45
C ALA A 144 0.04 2.21 -4.06
N LYS A 145 1.11 2.81 -3.54
CA LYS A 145 1.66 2.52 -2.20
C LYS A 145 2.03 3.79 -1.48
N VAL A 146 1.78 3.88 -0.19
CA VAL A 146 2.14 5.05 0.63
C VAL A 146 2.91 4.65 1.88
N SER A 147 3.96 5.40 2.20
CA SER A 147 4.72 5.21 3.44
C SER A 147 3.91 5.65 4.66
N THR A 148 4.06 4.96 5.78
CA THR A 148 3.23 5.15 6.97
C THR A 148 3.92 5.92 8.09
N ALA A 149 3.27 6.00 9.25
CA ALA A 149 3.83 6.52 10.49
C ALA A 149 4.82 5.56 11.15
N LYS A 150 4.93 4.30 10.70
CA LYS A 150 5.97 3.37 11.17
C LYS A 150 7.36 3.93 10.81
N PRO A 151 8.24 4.19 11.79
CA PRO A 151 9.58 4.70 11.51
C PRO A 151 10.37 3.72 10.64
N ASN A 152 10.78 4.15 9.46
CA ASN A 152 11.60 3.34 8.55
C ASN A 152 13.06 3.84 8.60
N PRO A 153 14.01 3.02 9.12
CA PRO A 153 15.41 3.41 9.22
C PRO A 153 16.08 3.64 7.85
N ASP A 154 15.51 3.09 6.77
CA ASP A 154 16.00 3.27 5.40
C ASP A 154 15.46 4.55 4.73
N SER A 155 14.51 5.26 5.37
CA SER A 155 14.01 6.52 4.84
C SER A 155 15.05 7.63 4.99
N ARG A 156 15.32 8.33 3.89
CA ARG A 156 16.23 9.49 3.84
C ARG A 156 15.49 10.83 3.75
N ASP A 157 14.17 10.81 3.77
CA ASP A 157 13.30 11.98 3.67
C ASP A 157 12.35 12.01 4.87
N GLU A 158 12.11 13.21 5.41
CA GLU A 158 11.19 13.43 6.52
C GLU A 158 9.72 13.42 6.07
N ARG A 159 9.49 13.68 4.77
CA ARG A 159 8.17 13.62 4.11
C ARG A 159 7.71 12.17 3.95
N ALA A 160 6.40 12.00 3.81
CA ALA A 160 5.86 10.74 3.34
C ALA A 160 6.02 10.64 1.81
N VAL A 161 6.14 9.42 1.31
CA VAL A 161 6.22 9.13 -0.12
C VAL A 161 5.06 8.27 -0.57
N ILE A 162 4.49 8.61 -1.72
CA ILE A 162 3.46 7.83 -2.42
C ILE A 162 4.04 7.40 -3.76
N TYR A 163 3.92 6.11 -4.06
CA TYR A 163 4.21 5.51 -5.35
C TYR A 163 2.91 5.27 -6.11
N VAL A 164 2.90 5.62 -7.38
CA VAL A 164 1.82 5.24 -8.31
C VAL A 164 2.45 4.50 -9.48
N TYR A 165 2.13 3.23 -9.60
CA TYR A 165 2.74 2.30 -10.54
C TYR A 165 2.00 2.30 -11.88
N THR A 166 2.74 2.29 -12.98
CA THR A 166 2.20 2.02 -14.32
C THR A 166 2.74 0.68 -14.82
N ARG A 167 1.98 0.07 -15.74
CA ARG A 167 2.24 -1.30 -16.21
C ARG A 167 3.52 -1.41 -17.02
N ASP A 168 3.74 -0.45 -17.91
CA ASP A 168 4.90 -0.40 -18.80
C ASP A 168 5.48 1.02 -18.80
N TRP A 169 6.74 1.17 -18.39
CA TRP A 169 7.42 2.47 -18.42
C TRP A 169 7.69 2.97 -19.85
N ALA A 170 7.68 2.08 -20.84
CA ALA A 170 7.86 2.41 -22.24
C ALA A 170 6.56 2.86 -22.93
N ASP A 171 5.39 2.59 -22.33
CA ASP A 171 4.11 3.14 -22.76
C ASP A 171 3.98 4.60 -22.29
N GLU A 172 4.63 5.51 -23.04
CA GLU A 172 4.61 6.94 -22.74
C GLU A 172 3.18 7.51 -22.68
N ALA A 173 2.25 6.98 -23.47
CA ALA A 173 0.87 7.45 -23.47
C ALA A 173 0.18 7.14 -22.13
N ASP A 174 0.32 5.92 -21.62
CA ASP A 174 -0.21 5.57 -20.30
C ASP A 174 0.52 6.32 -19.18
N VAL A 175 1.85 6.38 -19.22
CA VAL A 175 2.67 7.09 -18.23
C VAL A 175 2.26 8.56 -18.11
N MET A 176 2.07 9.25 -19.23
CA MET A 176 1.64 10.65 -19.25
C MET A 176 0.16 10.81 -18.89
N ARG A 177 -0.72 9.86 -19.26
CA ARG A 177 -2.12 9.84 -18.81
C ARG A 177 -2.21 9.79 -17.28
N VAL A 178 -1.43 8.91 -16.64
CA VAL A 178 -1.35 8.82 -15.17
C VAL A 178 -0.86 10.13 -14.57
N ARG A 179 0.17 10.76 -15.17
CA ARG A 179 0.69 12.05 -14.71
C ARG A 179 -0.36 13.16 -14.78
N GLU A 180 -1.07 13.30 -15.90
CA GLU A 180 -2.11 14.33 -16.01
C GLU A 180 -3.23 14.08 -15.00
N ARG A 181 -3.61 12.81 -14.77
CA ARG A 181 -4.57 12.50 -13.70
C ARG A 181 -4.06 12.89 -12.31
N LEU A 182 -2.78 12.67 -12.01
CA LEU A 182 -2.17 13.14 -10.75
C LEU A 182 -2.22 14.67 -10.62
N ARG A 183 -2.00 15.40 -11.72
CA ARG A 183 -2.10 16.87 -11.73
C ARG A 183 -3.52 17.36 -11.50
N ASP A 184 -4.51 16.71 -12.09
CA ASP A 184 -5.93 17.00 -11.85
C ASP A 184 -6.31 16.82 -10.37
N LEU A 185 -5.65 15.90 -9.66
CA LEU A 185 -5.82 15.68 -8.21
C LEU A 185 -5.08 16.70 -7.34
N GLY A 186 -4.31 17.62 -7.95
CA GLY A 186 -3.56 18.68 -7.27
C GLY A 186 -2.06 18.41 -7.07
N PHE A 187 -1.54 17.28 -7.55
CA PHE A 187 -0.10 16.97 -7.48
C PHE A 187 0.65 17.66 -8.65
N VAL A 188 0.79 18.98 -8.55
CA VAL A 188 1.33 19.85 -9.61
C VAL A 188 2.83 20.14 -9.48
N GLU A 189 3.43 19.81 -8.35
CA GLU A 189 4.89 19.90 -8.18
C GLU A 189 5.62 18.93 -9.12
N ARG A 190 6.94 19.09 -9.23
CA ARG A 190 7.76 18.25 -10.08
C ARG A 190 7.66 16.78 -9.63
N LEU A 191 7.18 15.92 -10.52
CA LEU A 191 7.08 14.49 -10.28
C LEU A 191 8.28 13.76 -10.90
N GLY A 192 8.87 12.85 -10.13
CA GLY A 192 9.93 11.97 -10.61
C GLY A 192 9.35 10.62 -10.99
N TYR A 193 9.70 10.10 -12.17
CA TYR A 193 9.39 8.73 -12.57
C TYR A 193 10.63 7.84 -12.52
N LYS A 194 10.52 6.66 -11.93
CA LYS A 194 11.60 5.67 -11.84
C LYS A 194 11.15 4.32 -12.40
N ARG A 195 12.04 3.63 -13.10
CA ARG A 195 11.78 2.26 -13.59
C ARG A 195 12.07 1.26 -12.47
N ASN A 196 11.27 0.21 -12.34
CA ASN A 196 11.54 -0.81 -11.31
C ASN A 196 12.88 -1.53 -11.54
N ILE A 197 13.32 -1.73 -12.79
CA ILE A 197 14.65 -2.29 -13.10
C ILE A 197 15.82 -1.54 -12.44
N GLU A 198 15.70 -0.22 -12.27
CA GLU A 198 16.70 0.61 -11.59
C GLU A 198 16.71 0.37 -10.07
N THR A 199 15.60 -0.12 -9.51
CA THR A 199 15.51 -0.54 -8.11
C THR A 199 16.29 -1.84 -7.88
N TYR A 200 16.18 -2.83 -8.78
CA TYR A 200 16.91 -4.10 -8.67
C TYR A 200 18.43 -3.96 -8.89
N ARG A 201 18.85 -2.97 -9.68
CA ARG A 201 20.28 -2.67 -9.89
C ARG A 201 20.92 -1.88 -8.72
N GLY A 202 20.17 -1.63 -7.65
CA GLY A 202 20.66 -0.85 -6.50
C GLY A 202 20.91 0.62 -6.82
N GLU A 203 20.32 1.14 -7.90
CA GLU A 203 20.53 2.52 -8.30
C GLU A 203 19.63 3.44 -7.47
N TYR A 204 20.16 3.89 -6.34
CA TYR A 204 19.57 4.96 -5.55
C TYR A 204 20.12 6.32 -6.02
N SER A 205 19.34 7.38 -5.80
CA SER A 205 19.87 8.73 -5.96
C SER A 205 20.95 8.95 -4.90
N GLU A 206 22.16 9.21 -5.36
CA GLU A 206 23.31 9.66 -4.56
C GLU A 206 23.59 11.12 -4.92
N GLU A 207 24.36 11.82 -4.09
CA GLU A 207 24.76 13.20 -4.36
C GLU A 207 25.51 13.25 -5.71
N GLY A 208 24.88 13.80 -6.74
CA GLY A 208 25.39 13.85 -8.12
C GLY A 208 24.84 12.80 -9.10
N LYS A 209 24.10 11.77 -8.65
CA LYS A 209 23.47 10.75 -9.53
C LYS A 209 21.94 10.86 -9.49
N LYS A 210 21.34 11.29 -10.60
CA LYS A 210 19.88 11.40 -10.75
C LYS A 210 19.32 10.17 -11.46
N VAL A 211 18.56 9.35 -10.74
CA VAL A 211 17.95 8.09 -11.25
C VAL A 211 16.48 8.33 -11.63
N THR A 212 16.24 9.35 -12.45
CA THR A 212 14.89 9.74 -12.89
C THR A 212 14.80 9.59 -14.40
N TYR A 213 13.87 8.76 -14.88
CA TYR A 213 13.69 8.50 -16.30
C TYR A 213 12.82 9.57 -16.96
N TYR A 214 11.60 9.80 -16.44
CA TYR A 214 10.80 10.99 -16.77
C TYR A 214 10.85 11.98 -15.61
N SER A 215 11.05 13.25 -15.90
CA SER A 215 10.95 14.32 -14.90
C SER A 215 10.08 15.42 -15.47
N ALA A 216 9.04 15.81 -14.75
CA ALA A 216 7.96 16.56 -15.37
C ALA A 216 7.15 17.37 -14.38
#